data_AF-A0A844ZM52-F1
#
_entry.id   AF-A0A844ZM52-F1
#
_cell.length_a   1.000
_cell.length_b   1.000
_cell.length_c   1.000
_cell.angle_alpha   90.00
_cell.angle_beta   90.00
_cell.angle_gamma   90.00
#
_symmetry.space_group_name_H-M   'P 1'
#
loop_
_entity.id
_entity.type
_entity.pdbx_description
1 polymer ?
#
loop_
_entity_poly.entity_id
_entity_poly.type
_entity_poly.pdbx_seq_one_letter_code
_entity_poly.pdbx_strand_id
1 'polypeptide(L)' 'MSGGVSAINARYLPALAACAMLCGCGAGDNDPGPGGVSVGEAAALDQAAEMLDQQRLPAEALSEPGDEAPPAAEQAP' A
#
# COMPACT_ATOMS: atom_id res chain seq x y z
N MET A 1 -30.44 1.93 -26.94
CA MET A 1 -29.07 2.14 -27.45
C MET A 1 -28.39 0.79 -27.65
N SER A 2 -28.60 0.13 -28.80
CA SER A 2 -28.03 -1.20 -29.08
C SER A 2 -27.58 -1.22 -30.54
N GLY A 3 -26.30 -0.94 -30.80
CA GLY A 3 -25.87 -0.72 -32.19
C GLY A 3 -24.37 -0.55 -32.42
N GLY A 4 -23.51 -1.23 -31.66
CA GLY A 4 -22.04 -1.04 -31.76
C GLY A 4 -21.20 -2.26 -32.10
N VAL A 5 -21.76 -3.48 -32.14
CA VAL A 5 -20.95 -4.73 -32.16
C VAL A 5 -20.79 -5.34 -33.57
N SER A 6 -21.52 -4.84 -34.58
CA SER A 6 -21.69 -5.52 -35.87
C SER A 6 -20.48 -5.47 -36.83
N ALA A 7 -19.38 -4.78 -36.49
CA ALA A 7 -18.20 -4.62 -37.36
C ALA A 7 -16.89 -5.15 -36.73
N ILE A 8 -16.97 -5.89 -35.63
CA ILE A 8 -15.78 -6.49 -35.02
C ILE A 8 -15.47 -7.77 -35.80
N ASN A 9 -14.53 -7.67 -36.74
CA ASN A 9 -13.99 -8.84 -37.46
C ASN A 9 -13.66 -9.95 -36.46
N ALA A 10 -14.21 -11.16 -36.69
CA ALA A 10 -14.05 -12.31 -35.78
C ALA A 10 -12.57 -12.66 -35.48
N ARG A 11 -11.65 -12.23 -36.35
CA ARG A 11 -10.19 -12.29 -36.14
C ARG A 11 -9.68 -11.55 -34.91
N TYR A 12 -10.35 -10.48 -34.48
CA TYR A 12 -9.95 -9.67 -33.32
C TYR A 12 -10.63 -10.11 -32.01
N LEU A 13 -11.61 -11.01 -32.09
CA LEU A 13 -12.33 -11.54 -30.95
C LEU A 13 -11.41 -12.18 -29.87
N PRO A 14 -10.38 -12.99 -30.21
CA PRO A 14 -9.48 -13.53 -29.18
C PRO A 14 -8.59 -12.46 -28.55
N ALA A 15 -8.16 -11.44 -29.30
CA ALA A 15 -7.33 -10.36 -28.77
C ALA A 15 -8.11 -9.47 -27.80
N LEU A 16 -9.37 -9.16 -28.12
CA LEU A 16 -10.24 -8.37 -27.25
C LEU A 16 -10.60 -9.14 -25.97
N ALA A 17 -10.86 -10.45 -26.07
CA ALA A 17 -11.06 -11.32 -24.92
C ALA A 17 -9.82 -11.38 -24.00
N ALA A 18 -8.62 -11.43 -24.58
CA ALA A 18 -7.38 -11.41 -23.81
C ALA A 18 -7.19 -10.07 -23.07
N CYS A 19 -7.43 -8.92 -23.71
CA CYS A 19 -7.37 -7.62 -23.05
C CYS A 19 -8.40 -7.48 -21.91
N ALA A 20 -9.60 -8.02 -22.07
CA ALA A 20 -10.62 -7.99 -21.02
C ALA A 20 -10.22 -8.82 -19.79
N MET A 21 -9.52 -9.95 -19.98
CA MET A 21 -8.96 -10.76 -18.89
C MET A 21 -7.86 -10.03 -18.10
N LEU A 22 -7.07 -9.16 -18.73
CA LEU A 22 -6.03 -8.39 -18.03
C LEU A 22 -6.59 -7.25 -17.17
N CYS A 23 -7.78 -6.72 -17.47
CA CYS A 23 -8.42 -5.68 -16.65
C CYS A 23 -8.89 -6.18 -15.27
N GLY A 24 -8.82 -7.48 -14.99
CA GLY A 24 -9.11 -8.06 -13.68
C GLY A 24 -7.91 -8.11 -12.71
N CYS A 25 -6.70 -7.77 -13.16
CA CYS A 25 -5.48 -7.75 -12.31
C CYS A 25 -5.26 -6.40 -11.59
N GLY A 26 -6.33 -5.69 -11.26
CA GLY A 26 -6.28 -4.51 -10.39
C GLY A 26 -6.56 -4.91 -8.95
N ALA A 27 -5.74 -4.44 -8.01
CA ALA A 27 -6.04 -4.58 -6.59
C ALA A 27 -7.41 -3.94 -6.31
N GLY A 28 -8.35 -4.71 -5.75
CA GLY A 28 -9.53 -4.11 -5.14
C GLY A 28 -9.12 -3.16 -4.02
N ASP A 29 -9.97 -2.22 -3.63
CA ASP A 29 -9.65 -1.23 -2.57
C ASP A 29 -9.20 -1.88 -1.23
N ASN A 30 -9.59 -3.15 -1.02
CA ASN A 30 -9.25 -3.95 0.16
C ASN A 30 -8.20 -5.04 -0.11
N ASP A 31 -7.75 -5.21 -1.35
CA ASP A 31 -6.65 -6.13 -1.63
C ASP A 31 -5.34 -5.52 -1.10
N PRO A 32 -4.49 -6.32 -0.43
CA PRO A 32 -3.20 -5.85 0.02
C PRO A 32 -2.33 -5.46 -1.19
N GLY A 33 -1.95 -4.19 -1.25
CA GLY A 33 -1.08 -3.65 -2.28
C GLY A 33 0.39 -4.09 -2.09
N PRO A 34 1.30 -3.60 -2.95
CA PRO A 34 2.73 -3.82 -2.76
C PRO A 34 3.17 -3.28 -1.38
N GLY A 35 3.71 -4.17 -0.54
CA GLY A 35 3.98 -3.86 0.87
C GLY A 35 3.00 -4.52 1.86
N GLY A 36 1.98 -5.24 1.38
CA GLY A 36 1.05 -5.98 2.23
C GLY A 36 -0.01 -5.12 2.92
N VAL A 37 -0.12 -3.85 2.52
CA VAL A 37 -1.08 -2.87 3.08
C VAL A 37 -2.14 -2.52 2.06
N SER A 38 -3.39 -2.44 2.51
CA SER A 38 -4.51 -1.93 1.74
C SER A 38 -4.44 -0.40 1.59
N VAL A 39 -5.22 0.14 0.65
CA VAL A 39 -5.29 1.61 0.43
C VAL A 39 -5.78 2.33 1.70
N GLY A 40 -6.75 1.74 2.41
CA GLY A 40 -7.26 2.29 3.67
C GLY A 40 -6.23 2.29 4.79
N GLU A 41 -5.43 1.23 4.90
CA GLU A 41 -4.33 1.14 5.88
C GLU A 41 -3.23 2.17 5.58
N ALA A 42 -2.84 2.32 4.31
CA ALA A 42 -1.86 3.34 3.92
C ALA A 42 -2.34 4.76 4.26
N ALA A 43 -3.60 5.09 3.96
CA ALA A 43 -4.17 6.40 4.29
C ALA A 43 -4.27 6.67 5.80
N ALA A 44 -4.49 5.63 6.62
CA ALA A 44 -4.47 5.75 8.06
C ALA A 44 -3.06 6.03 8.60
N LEU A 45 -2.03 5.39 8.02
CA LEU A 45 -0.63 5.63 8.37
C LEU A 45 -0.17 7.04 7.99
N ASP A 46 -0.58 7.54 6.82
CA ASP A 46 -0.25 8.90 6.37
C ASP A 46 -0.84 9.97 7.30
N GLN A 47 -2.10 9.80 7.73
CA GLN A 47 -2.71 10.70 8.72
C GLN A 47 -1.98 10.68 10.05
N ALA A 48 -1.52 9.50 10.49
CA ALA A 48 -0.73 9.40 11.72
C ALA A 48 0.61 10.13 11.59
N ALA A 49 1.28 10.03 10.44
CA ALA A 49 2.51 10.78 10.17
C ALA A 49 2.27 12.29 10.17
N GLU A 50 1.18 12.77 9.54
CA GLU A 50 0.83 14.20 9.53
C GLU A 50 0.57 14.73 10.95
N MET A 51 -0.09 13.94 11.81
CA MET A 51 -0.28 14.30 13.22
C MET A 51 1.04 14.45 13.98
N LEU A 52 2.06 13.66 13.64
CA LEU A 52 3.40 13.76 14.21
C LEU A 52 4.14 14.98 13.67
N ASP A 53 4.02 15.29 12.38
CA ASP A 53 4.68 16.46 11.79
C ASP A 53 4.15 17.78 12.38
N GLN A 54 2.84 17.85 12.63
CA GLN A 54 2.21 19.01 13.30
C GLN A 54 2.70 19.16 14.75
N GLN A 55 3.04 18.05 15.40
CA GLN A 55 3.67 18.04 16.71
C GLN A 55 5.18 18.14 16.51
N ARG A 56 5.75 19.34 16.40
CA ARG A 56 7.22 19.50 16.30
C ARG A 56 7.89 18.77 17.47
N LEU A 57 8.36 17.54 17.21
CA LEU A 57 8.78 16.63 18.27
C LEU A 57 9.92 17.29 19.05
N PRO A 58 9.87 17.27 20.40
CA PRO A 58 10.97 17.78 21.20
C PRO A 58 12.26 17.03 20.80
N ALA A 59 13.41 17.71 20.87
CA ALA A 59 14.69 17.12 20.47
C ALA A 59 14.97 15.79 21.21
N GLU A 60 14.44 15.66 22.41
CA GLU A 60 14.60 14.50 23.28
C GLU A 60 13.86 13.27 22.76
N ALA A 61 12.82 13.46 21.94
CA ALA A 61 12.13 12.38 21.23
C ALA A 61 12.83 11.98 19.92
N LEU A 62 13.78 12.79 19.45
CA LEU A 62 14.61 12.51 18.27
C LEU A 62 15.94 11.83 18.63
N SER A 63 16.26 11.72 19.92
CA SER A 63 17.39 10.93 20.41
C SER A 63 17.14 9.45 20.14
N GLU A 64 18.09 8.77 19.49
CA GLU A 64 18.00 7.32 19.29
C GLU A 64 17.93 6.60 20.66
N PRO A 65 17.04 5.61 20.83
CA PRO A 65 16.99 4.77 22.02
C PRO A 65 18.21 3.85 22.01
N GLY A 66 19.38 4.40 22.34
CA GLY A 66 20.67 3.75 22.22
C GLY A 66 21.85 4.48 22.85
N ASP A 67 21.72 5.78 23.17
CA ASP A 67 22.79 6.49 23.91
C ASP A 67 22.76 6.18 25.43
N GLU A 68 21.68 5.57 25.92
CA GLU A 68 21.65 4.95 27.24
C GLU A 68 21.57 3.43 27.07
N ALA A 69 22.73 2.81 26.83
CA ALA A 69 22.87 1.37 26.95
C ALA A 69 22.44 0.98 28.39
N PRO A 70 21.41 0.14 28.58
CA PRO A 70 21.12 -0.37 29.91
C PRO A 70 22.38 -1.08 30.42
N PRO A 71 22.82 -0.86 31.68
CA PRO A 71 23.92 -1.64 32.22
C PRO A 71 23.54 -3.11 32.05
N ALA A 72 24.43 -3.89 31.44
CA ALA A 72 24.29 -5.31 31.24
C ALA A 72 24.04 -5.97 32.60
N ALA A 73 22.77 -6.02 33.01
CA ALA A 73 22.34 -6.71 34.18
C ALA A 73 22.35 -8.19 33.81
N GLU A 74 23.50 -8.80 34.07
CA GLU A 74 23.59 -10.10 34.73
C GLU A 74 22.56 -11.11 34.21
N GLN A 75 22.75 -11.53 32.96
CA GLN A 75 22.25 -12.83 32.51
C GLN A 75 23.14 -13.89 33.17
N ALA A 76 22.88 -14.16 34.45
CA ALA A 76 23.50 -15.27 35.18
C ALA A 76 22.91 -16.62 34.69
N PRO A 77 23.73 -17.69 34.65
CA PRO A 77 23.42 -18.96 33.98
C PRO A 77 22.29 -19.78 34.61
#